data_AF-A0A256GYX5-F1
#
_entry.id   AF-A0A256GYX5-F1
#
_cell.length_a   1.000
_cell.length_b   1.000
_cell.length_c   1.000
_cell.angle_alpha   90.00
_cell.angle_beta   90.00
_cell.angle_gamma   90.00
#
_symmetry.space_group_name_H-M   'P 1'
#
loop_
_entity.id
_entity.type
_entity.pdbx_description
1 polymer ?
#
loop_
_entity_poly.entity_id
_entity_poly.type
_entity_poly.pdbx_seq_one_letter_code
_entity_poly.pdbx_strand_id
1 'polypeptide(L)'
;MLEGTDKESVFERLSELQLRRPPWQLLMVGNTKEPLHFTAKTNNALTRMFDLLPALGGVTIRTTNGDLSVSRDFPRGYTEAVDALIAAVFRNNPEITGIVFPATSTRPEHIATADDPHFLPQGKALAAIDAAFKADEISTDEALNRIKALNARD
;
A
#
# COMPACT_ATOMS: atom_id res chain seq x y z
N MET A 1 8.95 26.31 -40.51
CA MET A 1 7.82 26.67 -39.63
C MET A 1 7.04 25.40 -39.34
N LEU A 2 7.45 24.64 -38.32
CA LEU A 2 6.74 23.46 -37.81
C LEU A 2 7.01 23.39 -36.30
N GLU A 3 6.36 24.27 -35.55
CA GLU A 3 6.24 24.15 -34.09
C GLU A 3 4.75 24.32 -33.78
N GLY A 4 4.13 23.32 -33.17
CA GLY A 4 2.76 23.50 -32.68
C GLY A 4 1.96 22.28 -32.30
N THR A 5 2.37 21.05 -32.63
CA THR A 5 1.46 19.88 -32.49
C THR A 5 2.00 18.72 -31.67
N ASP A 6 3.18 18.86 -31.05
CA ASP A 6 3.87 17.76 -30.37
C ASP A 6 4.15 18.04 -28.89
N LYS A 7 3.31 18.83 -28.21
CA LYS A 7 3.35 18.99 -26.73
C LYS A 7 2.08 18.55 -26.00
N GLU A 8 1.00 18.36 -26.74
CA GLU A 8 -0.19 17.58 -26.30
C GLU A 8 0.15 16.06 -26.19
N SER A 9 1.44 15.70 -26.18
CA SER A 9 2.04 14.65 -27.02
C SER A 9 2.56 13.39 -26.34
N VAL A 10 2.86 13.43 -25.05
CA VAL A 10 3.39 12.24 -24.35
C VAL A 10 2.62 12.03 -23.06
N PHE A 11 2.24 13.10 -22.39
CA PHE A 11 1.51 13.06 -21.13
C PHE A 11 0.10 12.47 -21.24
N GLU A 12 -0.64 12.81 -22.30
CA GLU A 12 -1.95 12.18 -22.54
C GLU A 12 -1.81 10.69 -22.83
N ARG A 13 -0.86 10.31 -23.69
CA ARG A 13 -0.55 8.92 -24.01
C ARG A 13 -0.11 8.13 -22.77
N LEU A 14 0.70 8.72 -21.89
CA LEU A 14 1.12 8.10 -20.63
C LEU A 14 -0.08 7.82 -19.69
N SER A 15 -1.12 8.65 -19.74
CA SER A 15 -2.35 8.46 -18.96
C SER A 15 -3.30 7.40 -19.56
N GLU A 16 -3.14 7.06 -20.84
CA GLU A 16 -3.98 6.13 -21.59
C GLU A 16 -3.40 4.71 -21.73
N LEU A 17 -2.09 4.54 -21.48
CA LEU A 17 -1.46 3.22 -21.48
C LEU A 17 -2.09 2.34 -20.40
N GLN A 18 -2.73 1.23 -20.81
CA GLN A 18 -3.27 0.23 -19.89
C GLN A 18 -2.14 -0.36 -19.04
N LEU A 19 -2.08 0.10 -17.78
CA LEU A 19 -1.21 -0.44 -16.75
C LEU A 19 -1.68 -1.85 -16.37
N ARG A 20 -0.73 -2.75 -16.04
CA ARG A 20 -1.05 -3.89 -15.17
C ARG A 20 -1.77 -3.32 -13.95
N ARG A 21 -2.93 -3.89 -13.58
CA ARG A 21 -3.68 -3.39 -12.41
C ARG A 21 -2.72 -3.38 -11.21
N PRO A 22 -2.45 -2.22 -10.60
CA PRO A 22 -1.57 -2.16 -9.45
C PRO A 22 -2.15 -3.01 -8.32
N PRO A 23 -1.32 -3.53 -7.39
CA PRO A 23 -1.78 -4.29 -6.23
C PRO A 23 -2.47 -3.41 -5.17
N TRP A 24 -2.81 -2.17 -5.53
CA TRP A 24 -3.41 -1.14 -4.68
C TRP A 24 -4.46 -0.35 -5.49
N GLN A 25 -5.34 0.35 -4.78
CA GLN A 25 -6.35 1.26 -5.35
C GLN A 25 -6.17 2.68 -4.78
N LEU A 26 -6.80 3.68 -5.41
CA LEU A 26 -6.79 5.04 -4.86
C LEU A 26 -7.78 5.14 -3.70
N LEU A 27 -7.29 5.53 -2.53
CA LEU A 27 -8.11 5.97 -1.41
C LEU A 27 -8.19 7.49 -1.44
N MET A 28 -9.41 7.99 -1.41
CA MET A 28 -9.71 9.42 -1.43
C MET A 28 -10.49 9.78 -0.17
N VAL A 29 -9.92 10.65 0.65
CA VAL A 29 -10.53 11.12 1.90
C VAL A 29 -10.49 12.63 1.89
N GLY A 30 -11.64 13.28 2.01
CA GLY A 30 -11.66 14.72 2.17
C GLY A 30 -13.01 15.24 2.59
N ASN A 31 -13.00 16.53 2.92
CA ASN A 31 -14.16 17.24 3.41
C ASN A 31 -14.64 18.17 2.30
N THR A 32 -15.35 17.61 1.34
CA THR A 32 -15.85 18.35 0.18
C THR A 32 -17.32 18.65 0.36
N LYS A 33 -17.75 19.81 -0.13
CA LYS A 33 -19.16 20.26 0.01
C LYS A 33 -20.15 19.28 -0.62
N GLU A 34 -19.70 18.58 -1.66
CA GLU A 34 -20.45 17.55 -2.39
C GLU A 34 -19.52 16.39 -2.74
N PRO A 35 -20.06 15.18 -3.03
CA PRO A 35 -19.27 14.07 -3.54
C PRO A 35 -18.56 14.45 -4.85
N LEU A 36 -17.24 14.34 -4.88
CA LEU A 36 -16.44 14.54 -6.08
C LEU A 36 -16.33 13.23 -6.86
N HIS A 37 -16.69 13.28 -8.15
CA HIS A 37 -16.54 12.16 -9.07
C HIS A 37 -15.38 12.42 -10.02
N PHE A 38 -14.31 11.62 -9.89
CA PHE A 38 -13.19 11.68 -10.82
C PHE A 38 -13.46 10.84 -12.06
N THR A 39 -13.05 11.37 -13.21
CA THR A 39 -13.13 10.63 -14.49
C THR A 39 -12.13 9.48 -14.49
N ALA A 40 -12.35 8.48 -15.36
CA ALA A 40 -11.38 7.41 -15.57
C ALA A 40 -10.00 7.94 -15.96
N LYS A 41 -9.94 9.00 -16.79
CA LYS A 41 -8.68 9.65 -17.20
C LYS A 41 -7.95 10.27 -16.00
N THR A 42 -8.69 10.95 -15.11
CA THR A 42 -8.14 11.50 -13.86
C THR A 42 -7.60 10.40 -12.95
N ASN A 43 -8.36 9.32 -12.74
CA ASN A 43 -7.93 8.19 -11.91
C ASN A 43 -6.69 7.47 -12.49
N ASN A 44 -6.61 7.33 -13.80
CA ASN A 44 -5.43 6.74 -14.46
C ASN A 44 -4.19 7.63 -14.29
N ALA A 45 -4.34 8.95 -14.47
CA ALA A 45 -3.24 9.89 -14.27
C ALA A 45 -2.74 9.87 -12.82
N LEU A 46 -3.64 9.89 -11.83
CA LEU A 46 -3.28 9.78 -10.42
C LEU A 46 -2.60 8.45 -10.11
N THR A 47 -3.14 7.35 -10.64
CA THR A 47 -2.53 6.02 -10.50
C THR A 47 -1.10 6.03 -11.02
N ARG A 48 -0.89 6.59 -12.22
CA ARG A 48 0.43 6.68 -12.84
C ARG A 48 1.40 7.55 -12.06
N MET A 49 0.94 8.66 -11.46
CA MET A 49 1.79 9.48 -10.60
C MET A 49 2.34 8.66 -9.44
N PHE A 50 1.50 7.85 -8.79
CA PHE A 50 1.92 6.98 -7.70
C PHE A 50 2.83 5.83 -8.19
N ASP A 51 2.64 5.28 -9.39
CA ASP A 51 3.58 4.29 -9.94
C ASP A 51 4.96 4.89 -10.22
N LEU A 52 5.01 6.13 -10.74
CA LEU A 52 6.26 6.82 -11.06
C LEU A 52 6.98 7.34 -9.82
N LEU A 53 6.25 7.57 -8.72
CA LEU A 53 6.78 8.09 -7.46
C LEU A 53 6.50 7.10 -6.32
N PRO A 54 7.16 5.92 -6.29
CA PRO A 54 6.84 4.85 -5.33
C PRO A 54 6.99 5.29 -3.86
N ALA A 55 7.88 6.24 -3.56
CA ALA A 55 8.06 6.79 -2.21
C ALA A 55 6.99 7.81 -1.78
N LEU A 56 6.12 8.26 -2.69
CA LEU A 56 5.07 9.22 -2.38
C LEU A 56 3.94 8.55 -1.58
N GLY A 57 3.78 8.93 -0.31
CA GLY A 57 2.74 8.38 0.57
C GLY A 57 1.32 8.85 0.26
N GLY A 58 1.18 10.06 -0.30
CA GLY A 58 -0.11 10.66 -0.65
C GLY A 58 0.05 12.06 -1.23
N VAL A 59 -1.04 12.61 -1.77
CA VAL A 59 -1.13 13.98 -2.29
C VAL A 59 -2.42 14.62 -1.86
N THR A 60 -2.45 15.95 -1.79
CA THR A 60 -3.69 16.71 -1.63
C THR A 60 -4.12 17.27 -2.98
N ILE A 61 -5.33 16.92 -3.42
CA ILE A 61 -5.98 17.50 -4.60
C ILE A 61 -6.90 18.62 -4.14
N ARG A 62 -6.59 19.85 -4.54
CA ARG A 62 -7.43 21.02 -4.26
C ARG A 62 -8.48 21.18 -5.33
N THR A 63 -9.74 21.35 -4.93
CA THR A 63 -10.86 21.60 -5.85
C THR A 63 -11.63 22.84 -5.41
N THR A 64 -12.51 23.34 -6.28
CA THR A 64 -13.44 24.43 -5.93
C THR A 64 -14.41 24.03 -4.82
N ASN A 65 -14.60 22.73 -4.59
CA ASN A 65 -15.57 22.18 -3.64
C ASN A 65 -14.90 21.69 -2.33
N GLY A 66 -13.59 21.87 -2.19
CA GLY A 66 -12.81 21.43 -1.03
C GLY A 66 -11.60 20.60 -1.42
N ASP A 67 -10.82 20.21 -0.40
CA ASP A 67 -9.58 19.47 -0.57
C ASP A 67 -9.80 17.97 -0.33
N LEU A 68 -9.13 17.15 -1.14
CA LEU A 68 -9.10 15.69 -1.03
C LEU A 68 -7.67 15.22 -0.78
N SER A 69 -7.47 14.44 0.29
CA SER A 69 -6.28 13.61 0.43
C SER A 69 -6.45 12.36 -0.42
N VAL A 70 -5.46 12.07 -1.26
CA VAL A 70 -5.42 10.90 -2.13
C VAL A 70 -4.16 10.10 -1.81
N SER A 71 -4.30 8.82 -1.53
CA SER A 71 -3.18 7.92 -1.25
C SER A 71 -3.40 6.54 -1.87
N ARG A 72 -2.38 5.68 -1.81
CA ARG A 72 -2.55 4.26 -2.13
C ARG A 72 -3.25 3.57 -0.96
N ASP A 73 -4.21 2.73 -1.29
CA ASP A 73 -4.84 1.78 -0.36
C ASP A 73 -4.58 0.36 -0.87
N PHE A 74 -4.05 -0.46 0.02
CA PHE A 74 -3.74 -1.84 -0.28
C PHE A 74 -4.90 -2.70 0.24
N PRO A 75 -5.42 -3.64 -0.56
CA PRO A 75 -6.47 -4.54 -0.13
C PRO A 75 -6.09 -5.26 1.18
N ARG A 76 -7.11 -5.62 1.96
CA ARG A 76 -6.93 -6.55 3.09
C ARG A 76 -6.21 -7.80 2.59
N GLY A 77 -5.25 -8.31 3.36
CA GLY A 77 -4.46 -9.47 2.95
C GLY A 77 -3.13 -9.14 2.26
N TYR A 78 -2.84 -7.86 1.96
CA TYR A 78 -1.61 -7.49 1.25
C TYR A 78 -0.34 -7.84 2.06
N THR A 79 -0.38 -7.68 3.38
CA THR A 79 0.71 -8.06 4.28
C THR A 79 1.02 -9.56 4.23
N GLU A 80 -0.01 -10.39 4.21
CA GLU A 80 0.09 -11.85 4.13
C GLU A 80 0.65 -12.28 2.78
N ALA A 81 0.30 -11.57 1.69
CA ALA A 81 0.91 -11.78 0.39
C ALA A 81 2.40 -11.42 0.38
N VAL A 82 2.78 -10.33 1.06
CA VAL A 82 4.20 -9.95 1.22
C VAL A 82 4.94 -11.00 2.04
N ASP A 83 4.39 -11.47 3.16
CA ASP A 83 5.01 -12.51 4.00
C ASP A 83 5.20 -13.83 3.23
N ALA A 84 4.23 -14.21 2.40
CA ALA A 84 4.35 -15.39 1.53
C ALA A 84 5.47 -15.23 0.48
N LEU A 85 5.67 -14.02 -0.06
CA LEU A 85 6.75 -13.70 -0.98
C LEU A 85 8.11 -13.70 -0.28
N ILE A 86 8.20 -13.14 0.93
CA ILE A 86 9.41 -13.19 1.77
C ILE A 86 9.80 -14.65 2.03
N ALA A 87 8.85 -15.48 2.46
CA ALA A 87 9.09 -16.91 2.66
C ALA A 87 9.52 -17.62 1.37
N ALA A 88 9.00 -17.20 0.21
CA ALA A 88 9.42 -17.74 -1.09
C ALA A 88 10.87 -17.39 -1.43
N VAL A 89 11.34 -16.18 -1.09
CA VAL A 89 12.75 -15.79 -1.29
C VAL A 89 13.68 -16.74 -0.53
N PHE A 90 13.39 -17.00 0.75
CA PHE A 90 14.19 -17.92 1.57
C PHE A 90 14.14 -19.37 1.08
N ARG A 91 12.98 -19.85 0.63
CA ARG A 91 12.86 -21.21 0.04
C ARG A 91 13.63 -21.35 -1.27
N ASN A 92 13.60 -20.33 -2.11
CA ASN A 92 14.20 -20.38 -3.44
C ASN A 92 15.72 -20.22 -3.41
N ASN A 93 16.25 -19.52 -2.40
CA ASN A 93 17.69 -19.35 -2.25
C ASN A 93 18.13 -19.44 -0.77
N PRO A 94 18.56 -20.64 -0.32
CA PRO A 94 19.00 -20.86 1.06
C PRO A 94 20.22 -20.05 1.50
N GLU A 95 20.98 -19.45 0.57
CA GLU A 95 22.10 -18.56 0.91
C GLU A 95 21.64 -17.20 1.45
N ILE A 96 20.39 -16.81 1.18
CA ILE A 96 19.81 -15.58 1.72
C ILE A 96 19.36 -15.86 3.15
N THR A 97 19.97 -15.19 4.13
CA THR A 97 19.69 -15.41 5.56
C THR A 97 18.81 -14.33 6.19
N GLY A 98 18.69 -13.17 5.54
CA GLY A 98 17.83 -12.09 6.00
C GLY A 98 17.47 -11.07 4.92
N ILE A 99 16.32 -10.42 5.10
CA ILE A 99 15.87 -9.27 4.31
C ILE A 99 15.67 -8.10 5.26
N VAL A 100 16.46 -7.04 5.08
CA VAL A 100 16.40 -5.83 5.92
C VAL A 100 15.41 -4.83 5.32
N PHE A 101 14.39 -4.49 6.09
CA PHE A 101 13.47 -3.40 5.82
C PHE A 101 13.94 -2.17 6.60
N PRO A 102 14.42 -1.11 5.92
CA PRO A 102 15.02 0.03 6.59
C PRO A 102 14.00 0.80 7.44
N ALA A 103 14.49 1.47 8.47
CA ALA A 103 13.68 2.35 9.30
C ALA A 103 13.02 3.46 8.46
N THR A 104 11.79 3.82 8.82
CA THR A 104 11.08 4.99 8.31
C THR A 104 10.77 5.94 9.47
N SER A 105 10.23 7.12 9.17
CA SER A 105 9.81 8.08 10.22
C SER A 105 8.76 7.53 11.18
N THR A 106 8.07 6.44 10.82
CA THR A 106 6.98 5.85 11.60
C THR A 106 7.20 4.38 11.93
N ARG A 107 8.35 3.80 11.60
CA ARG A 107 8.66 2.38 11.87
C ARG A 107 10.16 2.16 12.07
N PRO A 108 10.59 1.41 13.10
CA PRO A 108 11.98 1.01 13.22
C PRO A 108 12.41 0.08 12.07
N GLU A 109 13.72 -0.10 11.92
CA GLU A 109 14.26 -1.13 11.03
C GLU A 109 13.78 -2.52 11.48
N HIS A 110 13.54 -3.40 10.52
CA HIS A 110 13.10 -4.77 10.76
C HIS A 110 13.85 -5.74 9.84
N ILE A 111 14.14 -6.95 10.32
CA ILE A 111 14.80 -7.98 9.53
C ILE A 111 13.90 -9.20 9.48
N ALA A 112 13.42 -9.55 8.28
CA ALA A 112 12.77 -10.83 8.07
C ALA A 112 13.82 -11.93 7.87
N THR A 113 13.54 -13.13 8.35
CA THR A 113 14.41 -14.31 8.25
C THR A 113 13.61 -15.54 7.82
N ALA A 114 14.28 -16.66 7.55
CA ALA A 114 13.60 -17.91 7.20
C ALA A 114 12.64 -18.40 8.31
N ASP A 115 13.04 -18.22 9.57
CA ASP A 115 12.24 -18.61 10.75
C ASP A 115 11.17 -17.56 11.13
N ASP A 116 11.33 -16.33 10.63
CA ASP A 116 10.42 -15.21 10.85
C ASP A 116 10.23 -14.37 9.57
N PRO A 117 9.47 -14.89 8.58
CA PRO A 117 9.37 -14.29 7.25
C PRO A 117 8.32 -13.18 7.18
N HIS A 118 8.19 -12.36 8.22
CA HIS A 118 7.15 -11.34 8.29
C HIS A 118 7.68 -9.95 7.92
N PHE A 119 6.88 -9.17 7.19
CA PHE A 119 7.19 -7.80 6.81
C PHE A 119 7.03 -6.79 7.95
N LEU A 120 6.04 -7.02 8.84
CA LEU A 120 5.82 -6.18 10.01
C LEU A 120 6.67 -6.69 11.18
N PRO A 121 7.25 -5.82 12.03
CA PRO A 121 7.97 -6.23 13.24
C PRO A 121 7.12 -7.11 14.16
N GLN A 122 5.81 -6.85 14.20
CA GLN A 122 4.83 -7.58 15.01
C GLN A 122 4.14 -8.70 14.20
N GLY A 123 4.60 -8.98 12.99
CA GLY A 123 3.89 -9.79 11.99
C GLY A 123 3.59 -11.21 12.48
N LYS A 124 4.48 -11.82 13.27
CA LYS A 124 4.23 -13.12 13.91
C LYS A 124 3.05 -13.09 14.90
N ALA A 125 2.95 -12.03 15.70
CA ALA A 125 1.86 -11.87 16.67
C ALA A 125 0.53 -11.57 15.96
N LEU A 126 0.56 -10.78 14.89
CA LEU A 126 -0.59 -10.54 14.02
C LEU A 126 -1.05 -11.83 13.33
N ALA A 127 -0.13 -12.62 12.78
CA ALA A 127 -0.43 -13.91 12.15
C ALA A 127 -1.04 -14.90 13.15
N ALA A 128 -0.56 -14.92 14.40
CA ALA A 128 -1.14 -15.75 15.46
C ALA A 128 -2.57 -15.30 15.84
N ILE A 129 -2.83 -13.99 15.89
CA ILE A 129 -4.19 -13.46 16.12
C ILE A 129 -5.11 -13.82 14.95
N ASP A 130 -4.66 -13.63 13.71
CA ASP A 130 -5.45 -13.96 12.52
C ASP A 130 -5.73 -15.47 12.41
N ALA A 131 -4.75 -16.32 12.71
CA ALA A 131 -4.94 -17.77 12.75
C ALA A 131 -5.97 -18.18 13.82
N ALA A 132 -5.87 -17.63 15.03
CA ALA A 132 -6.82 -17.88 16.11
C ALA A 132 -8.23 -17.37 15.76
N PHE A 133 -8.33 -16.22 15.08
CA PHE A 133 -9.60 -15.67 14.63
C PHE A 133 -10.23 -16.53 13.53
N LYS A 134 -9.45 -16.98 12.54
CA LYS A 134 -9.89 -17.91 11.48
C LYS A 134 -10.26 -19.29 12.00
N ALA A 135 -9.67 -19.71 13.11
CA ALA A 135 -9.99 -20.96 13.80
C ALA A 135 -11.20 -20.82 14.75
N ASP A 136 -11.87 -19.66 14.79
CA ASP A 136 -12.94 -19.31 15.74
C ASP A 136 -12.53 -19.46 17.23
N GLU A 137 -11.23 -19.44 17.53
CA GLU A 137 -10.68 -19.55 18.89
C GLU A 137 -10.76 -18.22 19.66
N ILE A 138 -10.85 -17.10 18.95
CA ILE A 138 -11.02 -15.76 19.53
C ILE A 138 -12.12 -14.99 18.80
N SER A 139 -12.85 -14.14 19.53
CA SER A 139 -13.88 -13.27 18.96
C SER A 139 -13.28 -12.07 18.22
N THR A 140 -14.08 -11.41 17.38
CA THR A 140 -13.70 -10.17 16.68
C THR A 140 -13.22 -9.08 17.65
N ASP A 141 -13.91 -8.91 18.79
CA ASP A 141 -13.56 -7.91 19.79
C ASP A 141 -12.24 -8.24 20.50
N GLU A 142 -11.99 -9.52 20.78
CA GLU A 142 -10.73 -9.99 21.36
C GLU A 142 -9.57 -9.83 20.38
N ALA A 143 -9.77 -10.16 19.10
CA ALA A 143 -8.77 -9.93 18.06
C ALA A 143 -8.43 -8.43 17.94
N LEU A 144 -9.43 -7.55 17.93
CA LEU A 144 -9.23 -6.09 17.89
C LEU A 144 -8.49 -5.57 19.12
N ASN A 145 -8.79 -6.08 20.31
CA ASN A 145 -8.10 -5.67 21.53
C ASN A 145 -6.62 -6.10 21.51
N ARG A 146 -6.33 -7.33 21.07
CA ARG A 146 -4.94 -7.80 20.94
C ARG A 146 -4.15 -7.02 19.89
N ILE A 147 -4.75 -6.69 18.75
CA ILE A 147 -4.12 -5.85 17.71
C ILE A 147 -3.85 -4.44 18.25
N LYS A 148 -4.79 -3.84 18.98
CA LYS A 148 -4.58 -2.53 19.61
C LYS A 148 -3.44 -2.57 20.64
N ALA A 149 -3.37 -3.64 21.44
CA ALA A 149 -2.32 -3.81 22.43
C ALA A 149 -0.93 -4.00 21.80
N LEU A 150 -0.85 -4.67 20.64
CA LEU A 150 0.38 -4.79 19.86
C LEU A 150 0.84 -3.42 19.32
N ASN A 151 -0.08 -2.62 18.79
CA ASN A 151 0.22 -1.29 18.26
C ASN A 151 0.53 -0.22 19.33
N ALA A 152 0.14 -0.45 20.59
CA ALA A 152 0.35 0.50 21.69
C ALA A 152 1.67 0.32 22.45
N ARG A 153 2.51 -0.66 22.06
CA ARG A 153 3.80 -0.96 22.68
C ARG A 153 5.01 -0.38 21.94
N ASP A 154 4.77 0.30 20.82
CA ASP A 154 5.74 1.10 20.05
C ASP A 154 5.55 2.60 20.33
#